data_AF-A0A2E9A5M6-F1
#
_entry.id   AF-A0A2E9A5M6-F1
#
_cell.length_a   1.000
_cell.length_b   1.000
_cell.length_c   1.000
_cell.angle_alpha   90.00
_cell.angle_beta   90.00
_cell.angle_gamma   90.00
#
_symmetry.space_group_name_H-M   'P 1'
#
loop_
_entity.id
_entity.type
_entity.pdbx_description
1 polymer ?
#
loop_
_entity_poly.entity_id
_entity_poly.type
_entity_poly.pdbx_seq_one_letter_code
_entity_poly.pdbx_strand_id
1 'polypeptide(L)'
;MAGEIVVSEKPGETLRKWREIFQLSQKELATLLEVNPSVVCDFEKGRRASPGIGTVRKLVEAMVDYDSSHGGKVVNTMSGRRNNEAIVDIREFTSGITIGSIIETIEGEVLAGTEEIIERPIYGYTMVDSLKAITSFNAFGEM
;
A
#
# COMPACT_ATOMS: atom_id res chain seq x y z
N MET A 1 -1.19 -5.09 4.54
CA MET A 1 -0.33 -5.52 5.67
C MET A 1 -0.83 -5.02 7.03
N ALA A 2 -0.77 -3.72 7.35
CA ALA A 2 -1.10 -3.20 8.69
C ALA A 2 -2.51 -3.63 9.18
N GLY A 3 -3.52 -3.50 8.31
CA GLY A 3 -4.88 -3.95 8.63
C GLY A 3 -4.98 -5.45 8.92
N GLU A 4 -4.20 -6.29 8.24
CA GLU A 4 -4.17 -7.73 8.50
C GLU A 4 -3.58 -8.03 9.89
N ILE A 5 -2.51 -7.35 10.27
CA ILE A 5 -1.89 -7.51 11.60
C ILE A 5 -2.88 -7.12 12.70
N VAL A 6 -3.62 -6.02 12.51
CA VAL A 6 -4.57 -5.48 13.51
C VAL A 6 -5.82 -6.34 13.66
N VAL A 7 -6.36 -6.89 12.56
CA VAL A 7 -7.62 -7.66 12.56
C VAL A 7 -7.39 -9.16 12.85
N SER A 8 -6.15 -9.63 12.77
CA SER A 8 -5.80 -11.03 13.04
C SER A 8 -6.12 -11.46 14.48
N GLU A 9 -6.65 -12.67 14.65
CA GLU A 9 -6.79 -13.33 15.96
C GLU A 9 -5.42 -13.60 16.62
N LYS A 10 -4.35 -13.64 15.80
CA LYS A 10 -2.98 -13.88 16.23
C LYS A 10 -2.01 -12.84 15.64
N PRO A 11 -2.04 -11.58 16.13
CA PRO A 11 -1.22 -10.49 15.57
C PRO A 11 0.28 -10.79 15.54
N GLY A 12 0.81 -11.50 16.53
CA GLY A 12 2.22 -11.89 16.60
C GLY A 12 2.63 -12.87 15.49
N GLU A 13 1.81 -13.89 15.22
CA GLU A 13 2.04 -14.83 14.11
C GLU A 13 1.92 -14.11 12.76
N THR A 14 0.93 -13.22 12.61
CA THR A 14 0.76 -12.42 11.38
C THR A 14 1.93 -11.46 11.16
N LEU A 15 2.46 -10.84 12.22
CA LEU A 15 3.66 -10.01 12.13
C LEU A 15 4.87 -10.83 11.68
N ARG A 16 5.07 -12.02 12.27
CA ARG A 16 6.14 -12.94 11.88
C ARG A 16 6.04 -13.30 10.40
N LYS A 17 4.84 -13.65 9.93
CA LYS A 17 4.56 -13.95 8.52
C LYS A 17 5.02 -12.79 7.63
N TRP A 18 4.64 -11.56 7.95
CA TRP A 18 5.05 -10.40 7.18
C TRP A 18 6.56 -10.16 7.22
N ARG A 19 7.21 -10.25 8.39
CA ARG A 19 8.68 -10.15 8.47
C ARG A 19 9.37 -11.18 7.56
N GLU A 20 8.89 -12.42 7.54
CA GLU A 20 9.44 -13.49 6.70
C GLU A 20 9.20 -13.24 5.20
N ILE A 21 8.03 -12.70 4.82
CA ILE A 21 7.75 -12.26 3.44
C ILE A 21 8.73 -11.18 3.00
N PHE A 22 9.03 -10.22 3.88
CA PHE A 22 10.04 -9.18 3.70
C PHE A 22 11.49 -9.68 3.85
N GLN A 23 11.69 -10.98 4.07
CA GLN A 23 12.99 -11.65 4.16
C GLN A 23 13.92 -11.07 5.24
N LEU A 24 13.36 -10.50 6.29
CA LEU A 24 14.11 -9.95 7.42
C LEU A 24 14.24 -10.99 8.53
N SER A 25 15.42 -11.12 9.13
CA SER A 25 15.58 -11.83 10.42
C SER A 25 15.04 -10.98 11.58
N GLN A 26 14.80 -11.62 12.73
CA GLN A 26 14.44 -10.88 13.96
C GLN A 26 15.51 -9.85 14.35
N LYS A 27 16.79 -10.16 14.09
CA LYS A 27 17.93 -9.28 14.40
C LYS A 27 17.95 -8.06 13.48
N GLU A 28 17.71 -8.25 12.18
CA GLU A 28 17.68 -7.14 11.21
C GLU A 28 16.51 -6.21 11.50
N LEU A 29 15.30 -6.74 11.68
CA LEU A 29 14.14 -5.91 12.01
C LEU A 29 14.34 -5.18 13.35
N ALA A 30 14.95 -5.82 14.35
CA ALA A 30 15.26 -5.17 15.61
C ALA A 30 16.28 -4.02 15.45
N THR A 31 17.27 -4.21 14.55
CA THR A 31 18.26 -3.17 14.22
C THR A 31 17.59 -1.97 13.55
N LEU A 32 16.69 -2.20 12.58
CA LEU A 32 15.91 -1.15 11.91
C LEU A 32 15.02 -0.36 12.87
N LEU A 33 14.57 -1.00 13.95
CA LEU A 33 13.71 -0.39 14.96
C LEU A 33 14.49 0.18 16.16
N GLU A 34 15.82 0.06 16.17
CA GLU A 34 16.69 0.46 17.30
C GLU A 34 16.30 -0.20 18.63
N VAL A 35 15.91 -1.48 18.58
CA VAL A 35 15.54 -2.28 19.76
C VAL A 35 16.35 -3.56 19.86
N ASN A 36 16.26 -4.23 21.02
CA ASN A 36 16.87 -5.55 21.20
C ASN A 36 16.09 -6.64 20.41
N PRO A 37 16.75 -7.66 19.82
CA PRO A 37 16.08 -8.75 19.12
C PRO A 37 15.02 -9.50 19.94
N SER A 38 15.18 -9.53 21.27
CA SER A 38 14.19 -10.09 22.19
C SER A 38 12.83 -9.38 22.11
N VAL A 39 12.81 -8.08 21.80
CA VAL A 39 11.59 -7.29 21.66
C VAL A 39 10.78 -7.74 20.44
N VAL A 40 11.44 -7.96 19.31
CA VAL A 40 10.80 -8.52 18.10
C VAL A 40 10.29 -9.93 18.38
N CYS A 41 11.11 -10.77 19.03
CA CYS A 41 10.72 -12.11 19.45
C CYS A 41 9.49 -12.13 20.38
N ASP A 42 9.40 -11.18 21.32
CA ASP A 42 8.25 -11.01 22.23
C ASP A 42 6.97 -10.68 21.48
N PHE A 43 7.03 -9.78 20.48
CA PHE A 43 5.89 -9.44 19.65
C PHE A 43 5.40 -10.64 18.85
N GLU A 44 6.31 -11.37 18.21
CA GLU A 44 5.95 -12.52 17.38
C GLU A 44 5.37 -13.68 18.19
N LYS A 45 5.80 -13.85 19.43
CA LYS A 45 5.29 -14.88 20.35
C LYS A 45 4.01 -14.46 21.08
N GLY A 46 3.47 -13.27 20.80
CA GLY A 46 2.26 -12.76 21.45
C GLY A 46 2.42 -12.54 22.95
N ARG A 47 3.65 -12.40 23.47
CA ARG A 47 3.92 -12.17 24.90
C ARG A 47 3.55 -10.76 25.34
N ARG A 48 3.38 -9.84 24.40
CA ARG A 48 2.79 -8.52 24.62
C ARG A 48 1.39 -8.53 24.01
N ALA A 49 0.38 -8.44 24.87
CA ALA A 49 -1.02 -8.39 24.44
C ALA A 49 -1.21 -7.19 23.51
N SER A 50 -1.55 -7.50 22.24
CA SER A 50 -1.79 -6.58 21.12
C SER A 50 -0.81 -5.38 21.00
N PRO A 51 0.15 -5.39 20.07
CA PRO A 51 0.96 -4.20 19.82
C PRO A 51 0.04 -3.01 19.51
N GLY A 52 0.18 -1.93 20.27
CA GLY A 52 -0.59 -0.70 20.01
C GLY A 52 -0.37 -0.19 18.59
N ILE A 53 -1.30 0.59 18.07
CA ILE A 53 -1.30 1.06 16.67
C ILE A 53 0.01 1.75 16.26
N GLY A 54 0.65 2.49 17.18
CA GLY A 54 1.96 3.11 16.94
C GLY A 54 3.10 2.11 16.75
N THR A 55 3.05 0.96 17.44
CA THR A 55 4.03 -0.11 17.27
C THR A 55 3.84 -0.83 15.94
N VAL A 56 2.59 -1.15 15.57
CA VAL A 56 2.27 -1.76 14.27
C VAL A 56 2.74 -0.85 13.15
N ARG A 57 2.49 0.46 13.26
CA ARG A 57 2.99 1.46 12.30
C ARG A 57 4.50 1.38 12.13
N LYS A 58 5.27 1.47 13.22
CA LYS A 58 6.75 1.41 13.16
C LYS A 58 7.26 0.13 12.53
N LEU A 59 6.68 -1.02 12.87
CA LEU A 59 7.04 -2.32 12.29
C LEU A 59 6.79 -2.34 10.79
N VAL A 60 5.63 -1.85 10.36
CA VAL A 60 5.24 -1.79 8.95
C VAL A 60 6.13 -0.84 8.16
N GLU A 61 6.36 0.37 8.66
CA GLU A 61 7.24 1.36 8.03
C GLU A 61 8.66 0.80 7.88
N ALA A 62 9.23 0.24 8.95
CA ALA A 62 10.58 -0.35 8.89
C ALA A 62 10.72 -1.46 7.84
N MET A 63 9.72 -2.34 7.69
CA MET A 63 9.74 -3.40 6.67
C MET A 63 9.62 -2.82 5.25
N VAL A 64 8.72 -1.86 5.05
CA VAL A 64 8.49 -1.21 3.74
C VAL A 64 9.71 -0.41 3.31
N ASP A 65 10.26 0.42 4.19
CA ASP A 65 11.44 1.25 3.90
C ASP A 65 12.68 0.41 3.60
N TYR A 66 12.84 -0.71 4.32
CA TYR A 66 13.89 -1.68 4.02
C TYR A 66 13.73 -2.29 2.63
N ASP A 67 12.56 -2.83 2.28
CA ASP A 67 12.35 -3.40 0.95
C ASP A 67 12.52 -2.35 -0.15
N SER A 68 11.94 -1.15 0.01
CA SER A 68 12.07 -0.07 -0.96
C SER A 68 13.52 0.38 -1.19
N SER A 69 14.34 0.43 -0.14
CA SER A 69 15.79 0.74 -0.28
C SER A 69 16.61 -0.41 -0.89
N HIS A 70 16.05 -1.62 -0.98
CA HIS A 70 16.71 -2.82 -1.51
C HIS A 70 16.05 -3.34 -2.81
N GLY A 71 15.43 -2.44 -3.59
CA GLY A 71 14.87 -2.75 -4.91
C GLY A 71 13.37 -3.02 -4.93
N GLY A 72 12.69 -2.94 -3.79
CA GLY A 72 11.24 -2.91 -3.67
C GLY A 72 10.54 -4.20 -4.08
N LYS A 73 11.18 -5.36 -3.97
CA LYS A 73 10.65 -6.62 -4.53
C LYS A 73 9.27 -6.98 -3.96
N VAL A 74 9.10 -6.88 -2.65
CA VAL A 74 7.85 -7.24 -1.97
C VAL A 74 6.80 -6.17 -2.22
N VAL A 75 7.15 -4.89 -2.02
CA VAL A 75 6.24 -3.75 -2.21
C VAL A 75 5.73 -3.71 -3.65
N ASN A 76 6.60 -3.88 -4.65
CA ASN A 76 6.23 -3.88 -6.07
C ASN A 76 5.32 -5.06 -6.45
N THR A 77 5.50 -6.23 -5.82
CA THR A 77 4.62 -7.39 -6.03
C THR A 77 3.25 -7.16 -5.40
N MET A 78 3.19 -6.51 -4.24
CA MET A 78 1.97 -6.21 -3.50
C MET A 78 1.14 -5.08 -4.11
N SER A 79 1.76 -4.15 -4.84
CA SER A 79 1.06 -3.10 -5.60
C SER A 79 0.27 -3.63 -6.81
N GLY A 80 0.19 -4.96 -6.97
CA GLY A 80 -0.41 -5.60 -8.12
C GLY A 80 0.50 -5.44 -9.35
N ARG A 81 0.44 -6.43 -10.24
CA ARG A 81 1.05 -6.36 -11.57
C ARG A 81 0.69 -5.04 -12.26
N ARG A 82 1.52 -4.00 -12.14
CA ARG A 82 1.47 -2.81 -13.02
C ARG A 82 2.09 -3.13 -14.39
N ASN A 83 1.74 -4.28 -14.96
CA ASN A 83 2.14 -4.64 -16.33
C ASN A 83 1.10 -4.18 -17.35
N ASN A 84 0.19 -3.29 -16.98
CA ASN A 84 -0.61 -2.61 -17.98
C ASN A 84 0.03 -1.26 -18.25
N GLU A 85 0.78 -1.16 -19.36
CA GLU A 85 1.41 0.09 -19.77
C GLU A 85 0.44 1.26 -19.94
N ALA A 86 -0.87 0.96 -20.04
CA ALA A 86 -1.90 1.98 -20.10
C ALA A 86 -2.20 2.62 -18.75
N ILE A 87 -1.89 1.97 -17.62
CA ILE A 87 -2.09 2.55 -16.30
C ILE A 87 -0.85 3.37 -15.96
N VAL A 88 -0.98 4.70 -16.01
CA VAL A 88 0.10 5.63 -15.71
C VAL A 88 0.31 5.75 -14.21
N ASP A 89 -0.77 5.87 -13.45
CA ASP A 89 -0.72 5.96 -11.99
C ASP A 89 -2.01 5.49 -11.33
N ILE A 90 -1.93 5.05 -10.08
CA ILE A 90 -3.07 4.70 -9.23
C ILE A 90 -2.78 5.20 -7.82
N ARG A 91 -3.75 5.88 -7.23
CA ARG A 91 -3.62 6.37 -5.86
C ARG A 91 -4.94 6.29 -5.11
N GLU A 92 -4.85 5.93 -3.85
CA GLU A 92 -5.95 6.03 -2.89
C GLU A 92 -5.72 7.20 -1.93
N PHE A 93 -6.80 7.85 -1.50
CA PHE A 93 -6.80 8.99 -0.60
C PHE A 93 -7.35 8.60 0.76
N THR A 94 -6.76 9.17 1.82
CA THR A 94 -7.21 8.96 3.20
C THR A 94 -8.44 9.79 3.56
N SER A 95 -8.82 10.74 2.72
CA SER A 95 -9.98 11.63 2.86
C SER A 95 -10.56 11.96 1.49
N GLY A 96 -11.84 12.36 1.45
CA GLY A 96 -12.48 12.77 0.20
C GLY A 96 -11.85 14.04 -0.37
N ILE A 97 -11.56 14.02 -1.66
CA ILE A 97 -11.08 15.17 -2.45
C ILE A 97 -12.06 15.36 -3.62
N THR A 98 -12.44 16.59 -3.98
CA THR A 98 -13.34 16.80 -5.12
C THR A 98 -12.62 16.58 -6.44
N ILE A 99 -13.34 16.13 -7.48
CA ILE A 99 -12.75 15.99 -8.82
C ILE A 99 -12.29 17.36 -9.33
N GLY A 100 -13.04 18.43 -9.02
CA GLY A 100 -12.65 19.81 -9.34
C GLY A 100 -11.25 20.19 -8.84
N SER A 101 -10.90 19.82 -7.60
CA SER A 101 -9.56 20.09 -7.04
C SER A 101 -8.45 19.40 -7.84
N ILE A 102 -8.73 18.19 -8.33
CA ILE A 102 -7.76 17.43 -9.15
C ILE A 102 -7.62 18.07 -10.52
N ILE A 103 -8.74 18.43 -11.17
CA ILE A 103 -8.76 19.09 -12.47
C ILE A 103 -7.94 20.39 -12.42
N GLU A 104 -8.14 21.22 -11.39
CA GLU A 104 -7.37 22.44 -11.19
C GLU A 104 -5.86 22.16 -11.02
N THR A 105 -5.51 21.15 -10.22
CA THR A 105 -4.12 20.80 -9.93
C THR A 105 -3.36 20.30 -11.16
N ILE A 106 -4.04 19.55 -12.05
CA ILE A 106 -3.43 18.99 -13.26
C ILE A 106 -3.63 19.88 -14.50
N GLU A 107 -4.29 21.03 -14.34
CA GLU A 107 -4.72 21.91 -15.45
C GLU A 107 -5.52 21.13 -16.50
N GLY A 108 -6.42 20.26 -16.05
CA GLY A 108 -7.18 19.33 -16.87
C GLY A 108 -8.43 19.94 -17.51
N GLU A 109 -8.97 19.25 -18.51
CA GLU A 109 -10.24 19.58 -19.14
C GLU A 109 -11.27 18.46 -18.92
N VAL A 110 -12.50 18.84 -18.59
CA VAL A 110 -13.59 17.87 -18.41
C VAL A 110 -14.20 17.52 -19.77
N LEU A 111 -13.88 16.33 -20.27
CA LEU A 111 -14.46 15.82 -21.52
C LEU A 111 -15.83 15.17 -21.35
N ALA A 112 -16.16 14.70 -20.14
CA ALA A 112 -17.43 14.06 -19.82
C ALA A 112 -17.75 14.19 -18.33
N GLY A 113 -19.03 14.41 -18.00
CA GLY A 113 -19.53 14.53 -16.63
C GLY A 113 -20.49 15.70 -16.46
N THR A 114 -21.17 15.74 -15.32
CA THR A 114 -22.00 16.87 -14.88
C THR A 114 -21.28 17.65 -13.78
N GLU A 115 -21.68 18.89 -13.55
CA GLU A 115 -21.16 19.72 -12.45
C GLU A 115 -21.27 19.02 -11.09
N GLU A 116 -22.38 18.30 -10.86
CA GLU A 116 -22.60 17.52 -9.65
C GLU A 116 -21.54 16.41 -9.45
N ILE A 117 -21.07 15.80 -10.54
CA ILE A 117 -20.01 14.78 -10.48
C ILE A 117 -18.67 15.44 -10.13
N ILE A 118 -18.40 16.65 -10.64
CA ILE A 118 -17.14 17.37 -10.41
C ILE A 118 -16.99 17.74 -8.92
N GLU A 119 -18.08 18.14 -8.28
CA GLU A 119 -18.12 18.49 -6.85
C GLU A 119 -18.14 17.27 -5.93
N ARG A 120 -18.38 16.06 -6.46
CA ARG A 120 -18.46 14.85 -5.64
C ARG A 120 -17.07 14.48 -5.08
N PRO A 121 -16.95 14.15 -3.78
CA PRO A 121 -15.71 13.65 -3.23
C PRO A 121 -15.38 12.27 -3.79
N ILE A 122 -14.14 12.11 -4.24
CA ILE A 122 -13.52 10.84 -4.60
C ILE A 122 -12.45 10.46 -3.58
N TYR A 123 -12.15 9.16 -3.48
CA TYR A 123 -11.21 8.58 -2.51
C TYR A 123 -9.99 7.95 -3.18
N GLY A 124 -9.76 8.27 -4.45
CA GLY A 124 -8.64 7.79 -5.23
C GLY A 124 -8.87 8.02 -6.72
N TYR A 125 -7.85 7.73 -7.51
CA TYR A 125 -7.89 7.78 -8.96
C TYR A 125 -7.06 6.65 -9.57
N THR A 126 -7.39 6.35 -10.83
CA THR A 126 -6.55 5.61 -11.75
C THR A 126 -6.34 6.48 -12.98
N MET A 127 -5.12 6.92 -13.21
CA MET A 127 -4.73 7.70 -14.38
C MET A 127 -4.30 6.74 -15.49
N VAL A 128 -4.86 6.96 -16.68
CA VAL A 128 -4.75 6.02 -17.80
C VAL A 128 -4.30 6.77 -19.06
N ASP A 129 -3.33 6.22 -19.78
CA ASP A 129 -2.99 6.60 -21.15
C ASP A 129 -4.08 6.05 -22.07
N SER A 130 -4.92 6.94 -22.60
CA SER A 130 -6.09 6.57 -23.37
C SER A 130 -5.75 5.80 -24.64
N LEU A 131 -4.66 6.14 -25.34
CA LEU A 131 -4.24 5.47 -26.56
C LEU A 131 -3.78 4.05 -26.26
N LYS A 132 -2.95 3.88 -25.23
CA LYS A 132 -2.52 2.55 -24.80
C LYS A 132 -3.70 1.74 -24.29
N ALA A 133 -4.59 2.34 -23.51
CA ALA A 133 -5.75 1.65 -22.94
C ALA A 133 -6.68 1.09 -24.01
N ILE A 134 -6.97 1.85 -25.06
CA ILE A 134 -7.79 1.37 -26.17
C ILE A 134 -7.18 0.11 -26.81
N THR A 135 -5.84 0.01 -26.84
CA THR A 135 -5.12 -1.13 -27.44
C THR A 135 -4.82 -2.27 -26.47
N SER A 136 -4.74 -2.00 -25.16
CA SER A 136 -4.27 -2.95 -24.14
C SER A 136 -5.38 -3.44 -23.19
N PHE A 137 -6.44 -2.66 -23.00
CA PHE A 137 -7.59 -3.08 -22.20
C PHE A 137 -8.51 -3.94 -23.07
N ASN A 138 -8.34 -5.26 -23.00
CA ASN A 138 -9.35 -6.17 -23.51
C ASN A 138 -10.52 -6.26 -22.52
N ALA A 139 -11.75 -6.03 -23.02
CA ALA A 139 -12.99 -6.18 -22.23
C ALA A 139 -13.23 -7.61 -21.72
N PHE A 140 -12.50 -8.58 -22.27
CA PHE A 140 -12.42 -9.95 -21.81
C PHE A 140 -11.00 -10.14 -21.27
N GLY A 141 -10.87 -10.25 -19.94
CA GLY A 141 -9.60 -10.58 -19.30
C GLY A 141 -8.99 -11.86 -19.89
N GLU A 142 -7.67 -12.04 -19.74
CA GLU A 142 -6.92 -13.18 -20.28
C GLU A 142 -7.72 -14.50 -20.13
N MET A 143 -8.07 -15.10 -21.26
CA MET A 143 -8.61 -16.46 -21.36
C MET A 143 -7.45 -17.45 -21.42
#